data_AF-A0A222P1B7-F1
#
_entry.id   AF-A0A222P1B7-F1
#
_cell.length_a   1.000
_cell.length_b   1.000
_cell.length_c   1.000
_cell.angle_alpha   90.00
_cell.angle_beta   90.00
_cell.angle_gamma   90.00
#
_symmetry.space_group_name_H-M   'P 1'
#
loop_
_entity.id
_entity.type
_entity.pdbx_description
1 polymer ?
#
loop_
_entity_poly.entity_id
_entity_poly.type
_entity_poly.pdbx_seq_one_letter_code
_entity_poly.pdbx_strand_id
1 'polypeptide(L)'
;MSIKSNLMALMSIGAVLPVSGIAASPTEMTKDDWLGKLKSVAPTVICQGFFEDAALKKRMEELKIDNAKCVSLIPASFDKCQTQYYSSLPTTINKENASKWGHTMGECIGTDFATKHLIGTPPVSSDSSADNTTNSTANMSKDTWFAQLKSLAPTMICQGFFDDASIKKKLNDRNIDNTKCVTLIAPSFEKCQSDYYANLPATIDSKTANTWGRKIGECIGTDFAKKYLISAPSTDTGSTITDTSSETTSAPATATPN
;
A
#
# COMPACT_ATOMS: atom_id res chain seq x y z
N MET A 1 -14.72 56.59 -32.53
CA MET A 1 -13.98 55.59 -33.33
C MET A 1 -12.97 54.91 -32.40
N SER A 2 -13.29 53.70 -31.93
CA SER A 2 -12.65 52.41 -32.33
C SER A 2 -11.26 52.22 -31.70
N ILE A 3 -11.11 51.53 -30.57
CA ILE A 3 -11.05 50.05 -30.35
C ILE A 3 -9.93 49.36 -31.16
N LYS A 4 -8.96 48.78 -30.43
CA LYS A 4 -8.34 47.44 -30.61
C LYS A 4 -7.28 47.26 -29.49
N SER A 5 -7.51 46.43 -28.47
CA SER A 5 -7.28 44.95 -28.44
C SER A 5 -5.78 44.61 -28.47
N ASN A 6 -5.18 43.81 -27.59
CA ASN A 6 -5.68 42.63 -26.86
C ASN A 6 -4.92 42.36 -25.55
N LEU A 7 -5.72 42.01 -24.54
CA LEU A 7 -5.40 41.20 -23.38
C LEU A 7 -5.85 39.77 -23.70
N MET A 8 -4.92 38.81 -23.69
CA MET A 8 -5.08 37.34 -23.61
C MET A 8 -3.67 36.76 -23.80
N ALA A 9 -3.20 35.65 -23.23
CA ALA A 9 -3.61 34.72 -22.20
C ALA A 9 -2.43 33.71 -22.12
N LEU A 10 -2.44 32.85 -21.10
CA LEU A 10 -1.72 31.55 -21.03
C LEU A 10 -0.20 31.59 -20.73
N MET A 11 0.18 31.18 -19.52
CA MET A 11 0.53 29.79 -19.14
C MET A 11 1.17 29.85 -17.73
N SER A 12 0.45 29.42 -16.69
CA SER A 12 0.52 28.04 -16.19
C SER A 12 1.95 27.62 -15.82
N ILE A 13 2.46 28.15 -14.70
CA ILE A 13 3.67 27.63 -14.05
C ILE A 13 3.26 26.34 -13.31
N GLY A 14 3.11 25.26 -14.09
CA GLY A 14 3.19 23.91 -13.56
C GLY A 14 4.66 23.60 -13.32
N ALA A 15 5.12 23.74 -12.08
CA ALA A 15 6.40 23.24 -11.66
C ALA A 15 6.34 21.70 -11.66
N VAL A 16 6.52 21.10 -12.84
CA VAL A 16 6.92 19.71 -12.98
C VAL A 16 8.37 19.68 -12.52
N LEU A 17 8.60 19.32 -11.25
CA LEU A 17 9.95 18.97 -10.81
C LEU A 17 10.42 17.77 -11.65
N PRO A 18 11.60 17.84 -12.27
CA PRO A 18 12.10 16.73 -13.04
C PRO A 18 12.47 15.60 -12.08
N VAL A 19 11.61 14.58 -12.00
CA VAL A 19 12.00 13.22 -11.60
C VAL A 19 12.85 12.62 -12.73
N SER A 20 13.96 13.29 -13.04
CA SER A 20 14.95 12.88 -14.05
C SER A 20 16.36 12.78 -13.45
N GLY A 21 16.52 13.11 -12.16
CA GLY A 21 17.82 13.15 -11.49
C GLY A 21 18.47 11.80 -11.15
N ILE A 22 17.75 10.68 -11.29
CA ILE A 22 18.33 9.32 -11.15
C ILE A 22 18.21 8.48 -12.42
N ALA A 23 17.62 9.00 -13.50
CA ALA A 23 17.33 8.25 -14.72
C ALA A 23 18.21 8.62 -15.94
N ALA A 24 19.17 9.53 -15.78
CA ALA A 24 20.10 9.93 -16.84
C ALA A 24 21.56 9.64 -16.46
N SER A 25 21.99 8.38 -16.58
CA SER A 25 23.41 8.04 -16.76
C SER A 25 23.48 6.85 -17.71
N PRO A 26 24.07 7.00 -18.92
CA PRO A 26 24.21 5.92 -19.89
C PRO A 26 25.46 5.09 -19.57
N THR A 27 25.56 4.56 -18.36
CA THR A 27 26.70 3.74 -17.98
C THR A 27 26.20 2.69 -17.00
N GLU A 28 26.17 1.45 -17.49
CA GLU A 28 26.16 0.28 -16.64
C GLU A 28 27.17 0.49 -15.51
N MET A 29 26.74 0.31 -14.28
CA MET A 29 27.61 0.46 -13.12
C MET A 29 27.58 -0.80 -12.27
N THR A 30 28.62 -0.99 -11.48
CA THR A 30 28.66 -2.12 -10.55
C THR A 30 27.53 -1.97 -9.53
N LYS A 31 27.07 -3.10 -8.98
CA LYS A 31 26.08 -3.05 -7.89
C LYS A 31 26.54 -2.21 -6.70
N ASP A 32 27.84 -2.18 -6.42
CA ASP A 32 28.42 -1.41 -5.32
C ASP A 32 28.36 0.09 -5.59
N ASP A 33 28.73 0.53 -6.79
CA ASP A 33 28.61 1.93 -7.21
C ASP A 33 27.16 2.40 -7.21
N TRP A 34 26.25 1.53 -7.70
CA TRP A 34 24.82 1.82 -7.70
C TRP A 34 24.26 1.96 -6.29
N LEU A 35 24.61 1.05 -5.38
CA LEU A 35 24.21 1.12 -3.98
C LEU A 35 24.79 2.34 -3.28
N GLY A 36 26.05 2.70 -3.55
CA GLY A 36 26.68 3.91 -3.00
C GLY A 36 25.92 5.18 -3.41
N LYS A 37 25.56 5.30 -4.69
CA LYS A 37 24.73 6.41 -5.18
C LYS A 37 23.34 6.39 -4.57
N LEU A 38 22.70 5.21 -4.53
CA LEU A 38 21.37 5.05 -3.96
C LEU A 38 21.35 5.44 -2.48
N LYS A 39 22.38 5.07 -1.70
CA LYS A 39 22.51 5.41 -0.28
C LYS A 39 22.54 6.93 -0.05
N SER A 40 23.15 7.68 -0.95
CA SER A 40 23.21 9.14 -0.86
C SER A 40 21.89 9.83 -1.20
N VAL A 41 21.06 9.25 -2.07
CA VAL A 41 19.84 9.90 -2.58
C VAL A 41 18.56 9.38 -1.93
N ALA A 42 18.55 8.11 -1.50
CA ALA A 42 17.39 7.44 -0.94
C ALA A 42 16.80 8.14 0.29
N PRO A 43 17.60 8.65 1.27
CA PRO A 43 17.05 9.39 2.40
C PRO A 43 16.16 10.55 1.96
N THR A 44 16.66 11.39 1.06
CA THR A 44 15.94 12.56 0.57
C THR A 44 14.68 12.16 -0.19
N VAL A 45 14.78 11.21 -1.13
CA VAL A 45 13.64 10.80 -1.98
C VAL A 45 12.55 10.11 -1.18
N ILE A 46 12.90 9.22 -0.24
CA ILE A 46 11.91 8.50 0.57
C ILE A 46 11.21 9.45 1.52
N CYS A 47 11.96 10.32 2.20
CA CYS A 47 11.36 11.31 3.08
C CYS A 47 10.44 12.25 2.30
N GLN A 48 10.87 12.74 1.12
CA GLN A 48 10.01 13.55 0.26
C GLN A 48 8.70 12.82 -0.07
N GLY A 49 8.76 11.55 -0.46
CA GLY A 49 7.56 10.75 -0.74
C GLY A 49 6.60 10.66 0.46
N PHE A 50 7.14 10.51 1.68
CA PHE A 50 6.30 10.52 2.89
C PHE A 50 5.67 11.88 3.21
N PHE A 51 6.35 12.99 2.90
CA PHE A 51 5.80 14.33 3.09
C PHE A 51 4.85 14.77 1.96
N GLU A 52 4.93 14.15 0.78
CA GLU A 52 3.98 14.38 -0.31
C GLU A 52 2.67 13.61 -0.11
N ASP A 53 2.73 12.45 0.55
CA ASP A 53 1.54 11.71 0.96
C ASP A 53 0.87 12.34 2.18
N ALA A 54 -0.39 12.77 2.04
CA ALA A 54 -1.10 13.48 3.10
C ALA A 54 -1.31 12.64 4.38
N ALA A 55 -1.48 11.32 4.25
CA ALA A 55 -1.71 10.45 5.39
C ALA A 55 -0.40 10.17 6.16
N LEU A 56 0.68 9.88 5.43
CA LEU A 56 2.00 9.67 6.01
C LEU A 56 2.55 10.97 6.60
N LYS A 57 2.42 12.10 5.90
CA LYS A 57 2.78 13.42 6.43
C LYS A 57 2.11 13.70 7.76
N LYS A 58 0.79 13.50 7.85
CA LYS A 58 0.04 13.69 9.10
C LYS A 58 0.63 12.81 10.22
N ARG A 59 0.97 11.56 9.92
CA ARG A 59 1.58 10.64 10.89
C ARG A 59 2.98 11.09 11.32
N MET A 60 3.79 11.60 10.40
CA MET A 60 5.11 12.15 10.71
C MET A 60 5.00 13.39 11.60
N GLU A 61 4.06 14.28 11.32
CA GLU A 61 3.77 15.46 12.15
C GLU A 61 3.29 15.06 13.56
N GLU A 62 2.36 14.11 13.66
CA GLU A 62 1.91 13.54 14.95
C GLU A 62 3.07 12.99 15.79
N LEU A 63 4.05 12.38 15.14
CA LEU A 63 5.21 11.76 15.77
C LEU A 63 6.42 12.70 15.88
N LYS A 64 6.26 13.98 15.50
CA LYS A 64 7.32 14.99 15.49
C LYS A 64 8.58 14.51 14.75
N ILE A 65 8.36 13.92 13.58
CA ILE A 65 9.41 13.56 12.65
C ILE A 65 9.39 14.58 11.53
N ASP A 66 10.30 15.55 11.59
CA ASP A 66 10.54 16.48 10.49
C ASP A 66 11.41 15.85 9.39
N ASN A 67 11.61 16.58 8.29
CA ASN A 67 12.39 16.09 7.17
C ASN A 67 13.84 15.75 7.54
N ALA A 68 14.49 16.56 8.38
CA ALA A 68 15.86 16.32 8.81
C ALA A 68 15.97 15.03 9.65
N LYS A 69 15.03 14.84 10.58
CA LYS A 69 14.94 13.63 11.39
C LYS A 69 14.64 12.41 10.53
N CYS A 70 13.71 12.51 9.58
CA CYS A 70 13.46 11.44 8.62
C CYS A 70 14.74 11.04 7.87
N VAL A 71 15.44 12.01 7.27
CA VAL A 71 16.67 11.78 6.51
C VAL A 71 17.76 11.13 7.38
N SER A 72 17.84 11.51 8.66
CA SER A 72 18.81 10.92 9.59
C SER A 72 18.51 9.45 9.98
N LEU A 73 17.25 9.03 9.88
CA LEU A 73 16.80 7.70 10.29
C LEU A 73 16.80 6.68 9.13
N ILE A 74 16.64 7.14 7.88
CA ILE A 74 16.64 6.27 6.69
C ILE A 74 17.92 5.43 6.52
N PRO A 75 19.15 5.94 6.80
CA PRO A 75 20.38 5.14 6.61
C PRO A 75 20.36 3.78 7.31
N ALA A 76 19.75 3.68 8.49
CA ALA A 76 19.63 2.40 9.20
C ALA A 76 18.71 1.41 8.47
N SER A 77 17.61 1.90 7.87
CA SER A 77 16.73 1.10 7.02
C SER A 77 17.39 0.75 5.69
N PHE A 78 18.18 1.67 5.12
CA PHE A 78 18.97 1.43 3.92
C PHE A 78 19.96 0.28 4.11
N ASP A 79 20.77 0.31 5.16
CA ASP A 79 21.80 -0.71 5.42
C ASP A 79 21.19 -2.10 5.63
N LYS A 80 20.02 -2.16 6.29
CA LYS A 80 19.25 -3.40 6.45
C LYS A 80 18.78 -3.94 5.09
N CYS A 81 18.14 -3.09 4.28
CA CYS A 81 17.62 -3.48 2.96
C CYS A 81 18.75 -3.85 1.99
N GLN A 82 19.86 -3.10 2.02
CA GLN A 82 21.06 -3.44 1.26
C GLN A 82 21.52 -4.84 1.63
N THR A 83 21.72 -5.14 2.91
CA THR A 83 22.15 -6.47 3.37
C THR A 83 21.19 -7.59 2.89
N GLN A 84 19.88 -7.34 2.95
CA GLN A 84 18.86 -8.30 2.54
C GLN A 84 18.90 -8.61 1.03
N TYR A 85 19.12 -7.61 0.18
CA TYR A 85 19.01 -7.77 -1.27
C TYR A 85 20.36 -7.85 -1.99
N TYR A 86 21.48 -7.58 -1.32
CA TYR A 86 22.82 -7.51 -1.93
C TYR A 86 23.21 -8.76 -2.72
N SER A 87 22.86 -9.95 -2.22
CA SER A 87 23.12 -11.23 -2.87
C SER A 87 22.23 -11.51 -4.09
N SER A 88 21.09 -10.83 -4.17
CA SER A 88 20.12 -10.96 -5.26
C SER A 88 20.31 -9.89 -6.35
N LEU A 89 21.07 -8.83 -6.06
CA LEU A 89 21.41 -7.82 -7.05
C LEU A 89 22.31 -8.44 -8.14
N PRO A 90 22.04 -8.15 -9.43
CA PRO A 90 22.97 -8.50 -10.49
C PRO A 90 24.30 -7.77 -10.26
N THR A 91 25.40 -8.35 -10.74
CA THR A 91 26.74 -7.74 -10.63
C THR A 91 26.80 -6.35 -11.25
N THR A 92 26.00 -6.15 -12.30
CA THR A 92 25.89 -4.90 -13.06
C THR A 92 24.45 -4.40 -13.04
N ILE A 93 24.29 -3.12 -12.71
CA ILE A 93 23.02 -2.42 -12.75
C ILE A 93 22.98 -1.57 -14.01
N ASN A 94 21.99 -1.84 -14.85
CA ASN A 94 21.73 -1.14 -16.10
C ASN A 94 20.40 -0.38 -16.00
N LYS A 95 20.06 0.40 -17.03
CA LYS A 95 18.84 1.22 -17.02
C LYS A 95 17.55 0.39 -16.83
N GLU A 96 17.52 -0.83 -17.36
CA GLU A 96 16.35 -1.70 -17.32
C GLU A 96 16.11 -2.27 -15.92
N ASN A 97 17.17 -2.74 -15.26
CA ASN A 97 17.06 -3.34 -13.93
C ASN A 97 17.16 -2.31 -12.78
N ALA A 98 17.72 -1.12 -13.03
CA ALA A 98 17.85 -0.04 -12.03
C ALA A 98 16.49 0.41 -11.50
N SER A 99 15.49 0.58 -12.38
CA SER A 99 14.14 0.98 -11.95
C SER A 99 13.49 -0.08 -11.06
N LYS A 100 13.63 -1.36 -11.43
CA LYS A 100 13.10 -2.50 -10.66
C LYS A 100 13.75 -2.60 -9.28
N TRP A 101 15.08 -2.50 -9.22
CA TRP A 101 15.81 -2.60 -7.97
C TRP A 101 15.69 -1.34 -7.12
N GLY A 102 15.59 -0.16 -7.74
CA GLY A 102 15.29 1.10 -7.06
C GLY A 102 13.93 1.06 -6.38
N HIS A 103 12.92 0.52 -7.07
CA HIS A 103 11.59 0.31 -6.47
C HIS A 103 11.64 -0.71 -5.33
N THR A 104 12.26 -1.87 -5.54
CA THR A 104 12.42 -2.91 -4.49
C THR A 104 13.12 -2.36 -3.24
N MET A 105 14.21 -1.61 -3.43
CA MET A 105 14.95 -0.99 -2.32
C MET A 105 14.10 0.09 -1.64
N GLY A 106 13.45 0.97 -2.41
CA GLY A 106 12.58 2.02 -1.89
C GLY A 106 11.43 1.47 -1.06
N GLU A 107 10.76 0.43 -1.53
CA GLU A 107 9.66 -0.26 -0.82
C GLU A 107 10.16 -0.88 0.49
N CYS A 108 11.30 -1.58 0.46
CA CYS A 108 11.91 -2.16 1.66
C CYS A 108 12.24 -1.08 2.70
N ILE A 109 12.92 -0.02 2.27
CA ILE A 109 13.37 1.05 3.18
C ILE A 109 12.16 1.78 3.75
N GLY A 110 11.19 2.13 2.91
CA GLY A 110 9.99 2.85 3.34
C GLY A 110 9.16 2.03 4.33
N THR A 111 9.01 0.72 4.07
CA THR A 111 8.30 -0.19 4.99
C THR A 111 9.04 -0.32 6.32
N ASP A 112 10.35 -0.57 6.30
CA ASP A 112 11.15 -0.70 7.53
C ASP A 112 11.12 0.59 8.37
N PHE A 113 11.24 1.74 7.72
CA PHE A 113 11.10 3.04 8.37
C PHE A 113 9.72 3.22 9.00
N ALA A 114 8.65 2.93 8.25
CA ALA A 114 7.29 3.05 8.75
C ALA A 114 7.06 2.15 9.97
N THR A 115 7.52 0.90 9.92
CA THR A 115 7.41 -0.04 11.04
C THR A 115 8.14 0.43 12.28
N LYS A 116 9.34 1.02 12.13
CA LYS A 116 10.14 1.48 13.27
C LYS A 116 9.67 2.81 13.85
N HIS A 117 9.21 3.71 13.00
CA HIS A 117 9.08 5.12 13.37
C HIS A 117 7.68 5.70 13.19
N LEU A 118 6.83 5.11 12.34
CA LEU A 118 5.46 5.60 12.11
C LEU A 118 4.40 4.75 12.83
N ILE A 119 4.73 3.50 13.09
CA ILE A 119 3.86 2.53 13.75
C ILE A 119 4.30 2.46 15.21
N GLY A 120 4.00 3.53 15.96
CA GLY A 120 4.30 3.59 17.38
C GLY A 120 3.46 2.59 18.19
N THR A 121 4.13 1.74 18.94
CA THR A 121 3.71 1.40 20.32
C THR A 121 3.54 2.73 21.09
N PRO A 122 2.52 2.89 21.95
CA PRO A 122 2.27 4.16 22.66
C PRO A 122 3.48 4.60 23.51
N PRO A 123 3.61 5.90 23.81
CA PRO A 123 4.78 6.46 24.46
C PRO A 123 4.86 5.93 25.89
N VAL A 124 5.88 5.12 26.17
CA VAL A 124 6.36 4.96 27.54
C VAL A 124 7.55 5.87 27.67
N SER A 125 7.44 6.75 28.67
CA SER A 125 8.32 7.84 29.02
C SER A 125 9.80 7.51 28.91
N SER A 126 10.55 8.51 28.49
CA SER A 126 12.00 8.62 28.57
C SER A 126 12.53 8.03 29.88
N ASP A 127 13.42 7.05 29.77
CA ASP A 127 14.56 7.05 30.66
C ASP A 127 15.82 6.66 29.89
N SER A 128 16.87 7.39 30.20
CA SER A 128 18.15 7.32 29.50
C SER A 128 18.89 6.08 29.98
N SER A 129 19.33 5.21 29.07
CA SER A 129 20.50 4.37 29.29
C SER A 129 21.11 3.96 27.96
N ALA A 130 22.37 4.34 27.82
CA ALA A 130 23.28 3.83 26.81
C ALA A 130 23.55 2.33 27.03
N ASP A 131 24.09 1.71 25.98
CA ASP A 131 24.45 0.29 25.82
C ASP A 131 23.24 -0.65 25.69
N ASN A 132 23.16 -1.55 24.70
CA ASN A 132 24.22 -2.19 23.94
C ASN A 132 23.62 -2.74 22.64
N THR A 133 24.47 -2.85 21.63
CA THR A 133 24.31 -3.64 20.40
C THR A 133 23.44 -4.89 20.59
N THR A 134 22.31 -4.97 19.90
CA THR A 134 21.74 -6.26 19.50
C THR A 134 21.05 -6.10 18.15
N ASN A 135 21.58 -6.83 17.16
CA ASN A 135 20.91 -7.17 15.91
C ASN A 135 19.44 -7.53 16.16
N SER A 136 18.52 -6.57 16.05
CA SER A 136 17.11 -6.89 16.02
C SER A 136 16.68 -7.05 14.57
N THR A 137 17.00 -8.22 14.04
CA THR A 137 16.03 -9.01 13.26
C THR A 137 14.82 -9.16 14.17
N ALA A 138 13.95 -8.15 14.24
CA ALA A 138 12.82 -8.17 15.17
C ALA A 138 11.78 -9.14 14.60
N ASN A 139 12.02 -10.44 14.81
CA ASN A 139 11.02 -11.48 14.69
C ASN A 139 9.93 -11.14 15.69
N MET A 140 8.81 -10.65 15.18
CA MET A 140 7.63 -10.38 16.01
C MET A 140 6.73 -11.60 16.00
N SER A 141 5.90 -11.75 17.04
CA SER A 141 4.89 -12.81 17.03
C SER A 141 3.89 -12.58 15.90
N LYS A 142 3.28 -13.65 15.39
CA LYS A 142 2.20 -13.53 14.39
C LYS A 142 1.06 -12.63 14.85
N ASP A 143 0.76 -12.60 16.15
CA ASP A 143 -0.30 -11.79 16.73
C ASP A 143 0.04 -10.30 16.70
N THR A 144 1.27 -9.95 17.09
CA THR A 144 1.75 -8.57 17.00
C THR A 144 1.78 -8.09 15.55
N TRP A 145 2.27 -8.94 14.64
CA TRP A 145 2.29 -8.63 13.22
C TRP A 145 0.87 -8.40 12.65
N PHE A 146 -0.10 -9.24 13.01
CA PHE A 146 -1.48 -9.07 12.57
C PHE A 146 -2.15 -7.82 13.14
N ALA A 147 -1.92 -7.53 14.42
CA ALA A 147 -2.45 -6.32 15.04
C ALA A 147 -1.96 -5.06 14.30
N GLN A 148 -0.67 -5.04 13.93
CA GLN A 148 -0.11 -3.97 13.11
C GLN A 148 -0.72 -3.95 11.70
N LEU A 149 -0.79 -5.11 11.04
CA LEU A 149 -1.34 -5.20 9.70
C LEU A 149 -2.82 -4.75 9.66
N LYS A 150 -3.62 -5.08 10.68
CA LYS A 150 -5.02 -4.68 10.81
C LYS A 150 -5.17 -3.15 10.88
N SER A 151 -4.22 -2.47 11.50
CA SER A 151 -4.23 -1.01 11.59
C SER A 151 -3.82 -0.30 10.29
N LEU A 152 -3.06 -0.96 9.42
CA LEU A 152 -2.37 -0.31 8.29
C LEU A 152 -2.88 -0.73 6.93
N ALA A 153 -3.18 -2.01 6.77
CA ALA A 153 -3.60 -2.59 5.50
C ALA A 153 -4.82 -1.87 4.90
N PRO A 154 -5.86 -1.47 5.67
CA PRO A 154 -6.99 -0.75 5.08
C PRO A 154 -6.58 0.53 4.37
N THR A 155 -5.72 1.34 5.00
CA THR A 155 -5.23 2.58 4.39
C THR A 155 -4.36 2.31 3.16
N MET A 156 -3.39 1.38 3.27
CA MET A 156 -2.47 1.07 2.17
C MET A 156 -3.19 0.47 0.95
N ILE A 157 -4.17 -0.42 1.18
CA ILE A 157 -4.92 -1.05 0.09
C ILE A 157 -5.82 -0.01 -0.59
N CYS A 158 -6.52 0.82 0.17
CA CYS A 158 -7.33 1.89 -0.40
C CYS A 158 -6.47 2.86 -1.20
N GLN A 159 -5.32 3.28 -0.68
CA GLN A 159 -4.39 4.11 -1.41
C GLN A 159 -3.99 3.49 -2.75
N GLY A 160 -3.58 2.21 -2.76
CA GLY A 160 -3.26 1.50 -3.99
C GLY A 160 -4.41 1.47 -5.00
N PHE A 161 -5.66 1.41 -4.53
CA PHE A 161 -6.83 1.52 -5.40
C PHE A 161 -7.07 2.93 -5.96
N PHE A 162 -6.78 3.98 -5.18
CA PHE A 162 -6.91 5.36 -5.63
C PHE A 162 -5.74 5.83 -6.51
N ASP A 163 -4.61 5.14 -6.45
CA ASP A 163 -3.44 5.34 -7.33
C ASP A 163 -3.65 4.69 -8.70
N ASP A 164 -4.37 3.56 -8.77
CA ASP A 164 -4.77 2.96 -10.05
C ASP A 164 -5.97 3.71 -10.67
N ALA A 165 -5.76 4.34 -11.83
CA ALA A 165 -6.79 5.12 -12.49
C ALA A 165 -8.07 4.33 -12.85
N SER A 166 -7.94 3.03 -13.16
CA SER A 166 -9.07 2.18 -13.54
C SER A 166 -9.90 1.79 -12.32
N ILE A 167 -9.24 1.45 -11.22
CA ILE A 167 -9.90 1.10 -9.96
C ILE A 167 -10.50 2.35 -9.31
N LYS A 168 -9.75 3.46 -9.27
CA LYS A 168 -10.22 4.78 -8.82
C LYS A 168 -11.51 5.19 -9.52
N LYS A 169 -11.58 5.03 -10.85
CA LYS A 169 -12.80 5.32 -11.61
C LYS A 169 -13.97 4.47 -11.11
N LYS A 170 -13.78 3.16 -10.92
CA LYS A 170 -14.85 2.27 -10.40
C LYS A 170 -15.28 2.64 -8.98
N LEU A 171 -14.35 3.02 -8.11
CA LEU A 171 -14.64 3.49 -6.75
C LEU A 171 -15.48 4.78 -6.79
N ASN A 172 -15.09 5.75 -7.61
CA ASN A 172 -15.83 7.00 -7.81
C ASN A 172 -17.23 6.74 -8.40
N ASP A 173 -17.34 5.86 -9.41
CA ASP A 173 -18.61 5.45 -10.01
C ASP A 173 -19.54 4.77 -8.98
N ARG A 174 -18.99 4.30 -7.85
CA ARG A 174 -19.72 3.68 -6.73
C ARG A 174 -19.87 4.62 -5.53
N ASN A 175 -19.44 5.88 -5.65
CA ASN A 175 -19.42 6.85 -4.55
C ASN A 175 -18.67 6.35 -3.30
N ILE A 176 -17.59 5.60 -3.53
CA ILE A 176 -16.68 5.10 -2.49
C ILE A 176 -15.46 6.02 -2.47
N ASP A 177 -15.43 6.93 -1.49
CA ASP A 177 -14.26 7.73 -1.15
C ASP A 177 -13.26 6.93 -0.29
N ASN A 178 -12.10 7.51 0.01
CA ASN A 178 -11.06 6.85 0.80
C ASN A 178 -11.56 6.43 2.19
N THR A 179 -12.35 7.28 2.85
CA THR A 179 -12.91 6.99 4.18
C THR A 179 -13.83 5.78 4.13
N LYS A 180 -14.76 5.74 3.16
CA LYS A 180 -15.64 4.59 2.94
C LYS A 180 -14.86 3.34 2.55
N CYS A 181 -13.85 3.47 1.68
CA CYS A 181 -13.01 2.36 1.28
C CYS A 181 -12.38 1.68 2.51
N VAL A 182 -11.77 2.47 3.41
CA VAL A 182 -11.14 1.95 4.63
C VAL A 182 -12.14 1.21 5.51
N THR A 183 -13.36 1.74 5.65
CA THR A 183 -14.44 1.06 6.40
C THR A 183 -14.89 -0.24 5.74
N LEU A 184 -15.02 -0.24 4.41
CA LEU A 184 -15.48 -1.40 3.63
C LEU A 184 -14.43 -2.50 3.49
N ILE A 185 -13.15 -2.20 3.72
CA ILE A 185 -12.08 -3.21 3.76
C ILE A 185 -12.13 -4.05 5.04
N ALA A 186 -12.58 -3.51 6.17
CA ALA A 186 -12.50 -4.22 7.45
C ALA A 186 -13.12 -5.63 7.42
N PRO A 187 -14.31 -5.88 6.83
CA PRO A 187 -14.86 -7.23 6.69
C PRO A 187 -14.03 -8.16 5.79
N SER A 188 -13.43 -7.63 4.72
CA SER A 188 -12.54 -8.39 3.85
C SER A 188 -11.22 -8.74 4.56
N PHE A 189 -10.71 -7.83 5.39
CA PHE A 189 -9.55 -8.06 6.23
C PHE A 189 -9.78 -9.20 7.21
N GLU A 190 -10.88 -9.19 7.96
CA GLU A 190 -11.18 -10.22 8.96
C GLU A 190 -11.37 -11.60 8.33
N LYS A 191 -12.02 -11.67 7.17
CA LYS A 191 -12.14 -12.91 6.39
C LYS A 191 -10.77 -13.44 5.98
N CYS A 192 -9.96 -12.62 5.30
CA CYS A 192 -8.64 -13.03 4.82
C CYS A 192 -7.67 -13.35 5.97
N GLN A 193 -7.78 -12.63 7.09
CA GLN A 193 -7.05 -12.95 8.31
C GLN A 193 -7.38 -14.38 8.75
N SER A 194 -8.66 -14.73 8.89
CA SER A 194 -9.08 -16.07 9.31
C SER A 194 -8.54 -17.16 8.39
N ASP A 195 -8.59 -16.94 7.07
CA ASP A 195 -8.14 -17.91 6.06
C ASP A 195 -6.62 -18.19 6.13
N TYR A 196 -5.82 -17.19 6.50
CA TYR A 196 -4.36 -17.30 6.52
C TYR A 196 -3.74 -17.47 7.89
N TYR A 197 -4.45 -17.12 8.98
CA TYR A 197 -3.91 -17.14 10.34
C TYR A 197 -3.39 -18.52 10.77
N ALA A 198 -4.05 -19.60 10.35
CA ALA A 198 -3.64 -20.98 10.65
C ALA A 198 -2.34 -21.40 9.92
N ASN A 199 -2.03 -20.77 8.79
CA ASN A 199 -0.89 -21.11 7.93
C ASN A 199 0.35 -20.24 8.20
N LEU A 200 0.22 -19.23 9.06
CA LEU A 200 1.31 -18.33 9.41
C LEU A 200 2.25 -18.97 10.43
N PRO A 201 3.58 -18.80 10.26
CA PRO A 201 4.53 -19.23 11.27
C PRO A 201 4.34 -18.43 12.56
N ALA A 202 4.73 -19.01 13.70
CA ALA A 202 4.55 -18.39 15.01
C ALA A 202 5.32 -17.07 15.16
N THR A 203 6.44 -16.93 14.43
CA THR A 203 7.25 -15.71 14.36
C THR A 203 7.33 -15.22 12.93
N ILE A 204 7.26 -13.91 12.76
CA ILE A 204 7.25 -13.22 11.48
C ILE A 204 8.50 -12.35 11.40
N ASP A 205 9.40 -12.73 10.50
CA ASP A 205 10.54 -11.91 10.08
C ASP A 205 10.15 -10.99 8.91
N SER A 206 11.06 -10.11 8.48
CA SER A 206 10.78 -9.18 7.37
C SER A 206 10.46 -9.90 6.04
N LYS A 207 11.08 -11.05 5.76
CA LYS A 207 10.84 -11.83 4.52
C LYS A 207 9.45 -12.48 4.54
N THR A 208 9.07 -13.01 5.69
CA THR A 208 7.81 -13.66 5.98
C THR A 208 6.68 -12.63 5.98
N ALA A 209 6.89 -11.46 6.60
CA ALA A 209 5.98 -10.33 6.57
C ALA A 209 5.67 -9.89 5.13
N ASN A 210 6.69 -9.75 4.28
CA ASN A 210 6.48 -9.37 2.87
C ASN A 210 5.69 -10.43 2.09
N THR A 211 6.02 -11.71 2.31
CA THR A 211 5.34 -12.82 1.63
C THR A 211 3.87 -12.90 2.02
N TRP A 212 3.57 -12.85 3.31
CA TRP A 212 2.20 -12.97 3.81
C TRP A 212 1.40 -11.68 3.70
N GLY A 213 2.04 -10.53 3.86
CA GLY A 213 1.43 -9.23 3.62
C GLY A 213 0.88 -9.12 2.19
N ARG A 214 1.64 -9.59 1.19
CA ARG A 214 1.15 -9.66 -0.20
C ARG A 214 -0.03 -10.61 -0.36
N LYS A 215 0.03 -11.83 0.18
CA LYS A 215 -1.08 -12.80 0.09
C LYS A 215 -2.37 -12.29 0.72
N ILE A 216 -2.25 -11.67 1.89
CA ILE A 216 -3.39 -11.09 2.60
C ILE A 216 -3.92 -9.87 1.83
N GLY A 217 -3.05 -8.97 1.37
CA GLY A 217 -3.43 -7.83 0.55
C GLY A 217 -4.17 -8.22 -0.73
N GLU A 218 -3.67 -9.24 -1.44
CA GLU A 218 -4.31 -9.79 -2.65
C GLU A 218 -5.69 -10.40 -2.36
N CYS A 219 -5.82 -11.15 -1.27
CA CYS A 219 -7.10 -11.70 -0.82
C CYS A 219 -8.10 -10.58 -0.52
N ILE A 220 -7.68 -9.58 0.27
CA ILE A 220 -8.54 -8.44 0.64
C ILE A 220 -8.97 -7.71 -0.62
N GLY A 221 -8.03 -7.40 -1.51
CA GLY A 221 -8.34 -6.62 -2.70
C GLY A 221 -9.28 -7.36 -3.65
N THR A 222 -9.11 -8.68 -3.78
CA THR A 222 -10.02 -9.53 -4.57
C THR A 222 -11.42 -9.61 -3.96
N ASP A 223 -11.51 -9.83 -2.64
CA ASP A 223 -12.80 -9.90 -1.93
C ASP A 223 -13.54 -8.56 -2.00
N PHE A 224 -12.83 -7.46 -1.77
CA PHE A 224 -13.35 -6.10 -1.90
C PHE A 224 -13.85 -5.83 -3.32
N ALA A 225 -13.04 -6.14 -4.35
CA ALA A 225 -13.41 -5.91 -5.73
C ALA A 225 -14.67 -6.69 -6.12
N LYS A 226 -14.77 -7.96 -5.71
CA LYS A 226 -15.98 -8.78 -5.93
C LYS A 226 -17.21 -8.15 -5.30
N LYS A 227 -17.11 -7.65 -4.06
CA LYS A 227 -18.24 -7.07 -3.33
C LYS A 227 -18.68 -5.72 -3.88
N TYR A 228 -17.73 -4.82 -4.16
CA TYR A 228 -18.03 -3.40 -4.36
C TYR A 228 -17.72 -2.88 -5.76
N LEU A 229 -16.82 -3.53 -6.51
CA LEU A 229 -16.37 -3.04 -7.83
C LEU A 229 -16.94 -3.84 -9.00
N ILE A 230 -17.25 -5.12 -8.81
CA ILE A 230 -17.75 -6.02 -9.86
C ILE A 230 -19.28 -6.15 -9.78
N SER A 231 -19.84 -6.20 -8.57
CA SER A 231 -21.30 -6.16 -8.40
C SER A 231 -21.85 -4.80 -8.84
N ALA A 232 -22.77 -4.80 -9.80
CA ALA A 232 -23.55 -3.61 -10.17
C ALA A 232 -24.53 -3.26 -9.04
N PRO A 233 -24.79 -1.97 -8.74
CA PRO A 233 -26.12 -1.60 -8.31
C PRO A 233 -27.00 -1.80 -9.54
N SER A 234 -27.65 -2.96 -9.63
CA SER A 234 -28.91 -3.01 -10.33
C SER A 234 -29.83 -2.07 -9.59
N THR A 235 -30.03 -0.87 -10.14
CA THR A 235 -31.28 -0.14 -10.00
C THR A 235 -32.37 -1.08 -10.51
N ASP A 236 -32.88 -1.94 -9.65
CA ASP A 236 -34.08 -2.72 -9.93
C ASP A 236 -35.23 -2.05 -9.18
N THR A 237 -35.88 -1.18 -9.94
CA THR A 237 -37.25 -0.76 -9.72
C THR A 237 -38.11 -2.01 -9.62
N GLY A 238 -38.59 -2.31 -8.41
CA GLY A 238 -39.78 -3.12 -8.15
C GLY A 238 -39.88 -4.46 -8.86
N SER A 239 -39.55 -5.54 -8.15
CA SER A 239 -40.23 -6.80 -8.38
C SER A 239 -40.47 -7.52 -7.06
N THR A 240 -41.72 -7.43 -6.64
CA THR A 240 -42.34 -8.19 -5.58
C THR A 240 -41.95 -9.67 -5.68
N ILE A 241 -41.22 -10.17 -4.68
CA ILE A 241 -41.09 -11.61 -4.47
C ILE A 241 -42.43 -12.08 -3.88
N THR A 242 -43.28 -12.61 -4.74
CA THR A 242 -44.34 -13.52 -4.31
C THR A 242 -43.68 -14.86 -4.06
N ASP A 243 -43.63 -15.25 -2.78
CA ASP A 243 -43.34 -16.61 -2.34
C ASP A 243 -44.25 -17.60 -3.09
N THR A 244 -43.66 -18.60 -3.75
CA THR A 244 -44.36 -19.85 -4.03
C THR A 244 -43.34 -20.99 -4.00
N SER A 245 -43.31 -21.64 -2.84
CA SER A 245 -42.72 -22.96 -2.63
C SER A 245 -43.35 -23.96 -3.61
N SER A 246 -42.53 -24.67 -4.37
CA SER A 246 -42.97 -25.81 -5.18
C SER A 246 -42.72 -27.09 -4.39
N GLU A 247 -43.79 -27.56 -3.75
CA GLU A 247 -43.90 -28.91 -3.18
C GLU A 247 -44.27 -29.87 -4.31
N THR A 248 -43.45 -30.92 -4.50
CA THR A 248 -43.70 -31.99 -5.46
C THR A 248 -44.62 -33.01 -4.83
N THR A 249 -45.82 -33.22 -5.38
CA THR A 249 -46.62 -34.42 -5.10
C THR A 249 -47.39 -34.85 -6.35
N SER A 250 -47.30 -36.15 -6.61
CA SER A 250 -47.74 -36.90 -7.78
C SER A 250 -49.27 -37.01 -7.93
N ALA A 251 -49.71 -37.12 -9.20
CA ALA A 251 -50.87 -37.79 -9.84
C ALA A 251 -51.96 -38.50 -8.97
N PRO A 252 -53.21 -38.76 -9.46
CA PRO A 252 -53.58 -39.03 -10.86
C PRO A 252 -54.96 -38.50 -11.36
N ALA A 253 -55.23 -38.83 -12.62
CA ALA A 253 -56.38 -38.50 -13.48
C ALA A 253 -57.77 -38.93 -12.97
N THR A 254 -58.82 -38.20 -13.39
CA THR A 254 -60.11 -38.77 -13.87
C THR A 254 -60.87 -37.72 -14.70
N ALA A 255 -61.58 -38.19 -15.73
CA ALA A 255 -62.32 -37.44 -16.73
C ALA A 255 -63.80 -37.11 -16.35
N THR A 256 -64.42 -36.29 -17.21
CA THR A 256 -65.87 -36.04 -17.48
C THR A 256 -66.61 -35.07 -16.52
N PRO A 257 -67.67 -34.33 -16.95
CA PRO A 257 -68.43 -34.46 -18.21
C PRO A 257 -68.84 -33.15 -18.95
N ASN A 258 -69.14 -33.27 -20.25
CA ASN A 258 -70.44 -32.93 -20.85
C ASN A 258 -70.56 -33.54 -22.26
#